data_AF-T2KML7-F1
#
_entry.id   AF-T2KML7-F1
#
_cell.length_a   1.000
_cell.length_b   1.000
_cell.length_c   1.000
_cell.angle_alpha   90.00
_cell.angle_beta   90.00
_cell.angle_gamma   90.00
#
_symmetry.space_group_name_H-M   'P 1'
#
loop_
_entity.id
_entity.type
_entity.pdbx_description
1 polymer ?
#
loop_
_entity_poly.entity_id
_entity_poly.type
_entity_poly.pdbx_seq_one_letter_code
_entity_poly.pdbx_strand_id
1 'polypeptide(L)'
;MGTALQKKTADTFLTIGFLNGFLPCGLVYMAVLSSIATAEPLQGALYMALFGLGTIPLMTTAIYFGNMLSNLAKKRIQKLIPVFVIIIGILFIIRGLGLGIPYMSPKINPDTVESTMECIE
;
A
#
# COMPACT_ATOMS: atom_id res chain seq x y z
N MET A 1 -11.55 1.62 -18.65
CA MET A 1 -12.15 2.64 -17.76
C MET A 1 -11.19 3.82 -17.60
N GLY A 2 -10.92 4.59 -18.66
CA GLY A 2 -9.79 5.54 -18.61
C GLY A 2 -9.88 6.75 -19.54
N THR A 3 -11.02 7.01 -20.17
CA THR A 3 -11.18 8.15 -21.08
C THR A 3 -11.38 9.48 -20.34
N ALA A 4 -11.83 9.46 -19.08
CA ALA A 4 -11.93 10.64 -18.22
C ALA A 4 -10.58 11.08 -17.62
N LEU A 5 -9.65 10.15 -17.37
CA LEU A 5 -8.31 10.45 -16.82
C LEU A 5 -7.29 10.89 -17.90
N GLN A 6 -7.67 10.82 -19.18
CA GLN A 6 -6.79 11.16 -20.30
C GLN A 6 -6.78 12.67 -20.61
N LYS A 7 -7.71 13.44 -20.04
CA LYS A 7 -7.72 14.90 -20.19
C LYS A 7 -6.73 15.50 -19.20
N LYS A 8 -5.62 16.05 -19.72
CA LYS A 8 -4.68 16.94 -19.01
C LYS A 8 -5.41 18.23 -18.61
N THR A 9 -6.30 18.13 -17.62
CA THR A 9 -7.05 19.25 -17.05
C THR A 9 -6.82 19.24 -15.54
N ALA A 10 -6.79 20.42 -14.92
CA ALA A 10 -6.49 20.57 -13.49
C ALA A 10 -7.44 19.75 -12.58
N ASP A 11 -8.71 19.60 -12.97
CA ASP A 11 -9.68 18.73 -12.31
C ASP A 11 -9.23 17.26 -12.17
N THR A 12 -8.53 16.73 -13.18
CA THR A 12 -8.01 15.36 -13.15
C THR A 12 -6.89 15.22 -12.11
N PHE A 13 -6.03 16.24 -11.98
CA PHE A 13 -4.98 16.24 -10.96
C PHE A 13 -5.55 16.38 -9.55
N LEU A 14 -6.60 17.19 -9.36
CA LEU A 14 -7.24 17.37 -8.07
C LEU A 14 -8.00 16.12 -7.65
N THR A 15 -8.72 15.47 -8.56
CA THR A 15 -9.40 14.20 -8.28
C THR A 15 -8.42 13.06 -8.03
N ILE A 16 -7.32 12.95 -8.80
CA ILE A 16 -6.26 11.97 -8.52
C ILE A 16 -5.59 12.26 -7.17
N GLY A 17 -5.32 13.52 -6.85
CA GLY A 17 -4.77 13.92 -5.56
C GLY A 17 -5.69 13.57 -4.39
N PHE A 18 -6.99 13.84 -4.53
CA PHE A 18 -8.01 13.47 -3.54
C PHE A 18 -8.11 11.95 -3.37
N LEU A 19 -8.12 11.19 -4.47
CA LEU A 19 -8.11 9.73 -4.44
C LEU A 19 -6.83 9.16 -3.81
N ASN A 20 -5.66 9.78 -4.04
CA ASN A 20 -4.40 9.34 -3.43
C ASN A 20 -4.34 9.68 -1.93
N GLY A 21 -4.94 10.80 -1.53
CA GLY A 21 -5.12 11.16 -0.12
C GLY A 21 -6.10 10.25 0.62
N PHE A 22 -7.16 9.79 -0.05
CA PHE A 22 -8.17 8.91 0.55
C PHE A 22 -7.80 7.41 0.48
N LEU A 23 -7.08 7.00 -0.57
CA LEU A 23 -6.52 5.66 -0.76
C LEU A 23 -4.99 5.73 -0.89
N PRO A 24 -4.26 6.00 0.21
CA PRO A 24 -2.85 5.65 0.25
C PRO A 24 -2.75 4.13 0.04
N CYS A 25 -1.80 3.67 -0.78
CA CYS A 25 -1.53 2.24 -0.87
C CYS A 25 -1.14 1.73 0.52
N GLY A 26 -1.70 0.59 0.99
CA GLY A 26 -1.65 0.20 2.41
C GLY A 26 -0.26 0.23 3.07
N LEU A 27 0.81 0.08 2.28
CA LEU A 27 2.19 0.25 2.73
C LEU A 27 2.50 1.67 3.25
N VAL A 28 2.04 2.71 2.55
CA VAL A 28 2.20 4.10 2.96
C VAL A 28 1.39 4.38 4.22
N TYR A 29 0.20 3.79 4.34
CA TYR A 29 -0.63 3.95 5.54
C TYR A 29 0.08 3.42 6.79
N MET A 30 0.70 2.24 6.70
CA MET A 30 1.51 1.68 7.79
C MET A 30 2.74 2.54 8.09
N ALA A 31 3.40 3.07 7.06
CA ALA A 31 4.53 3.99 7.26
C ALA A 31 4.12 5.27 8.00
N VAL A 32 2.95 5.84 7.68
CA VAL A 32 2.44 7.05 8.33
C VAL A 32 2.11 6.78 9.80
N LEU A 33 1.45 5.66 10.10
CA LEU A 33 1.20 5.27 11.48
C LEU A 33 2.50 5.08 12.28
N SER A 34 3.52 4.45 11.68
CA SER A 34 4.84 4.32 12.30
C SER A 34 5.52 5.68 12.53
N SER A 35 5.36 6.64 11.62
CA SER A 35 5.91 7.99 11.80
C SER A 35 5.19 8.83 12.86
N ILE A 36 3.92 8.51 13.14
CA ILE A 36 3.17 9.14 14.24
C ILE A 36 3.55 8.48 15.57
N ALA A 37 3.88 7.19 15.56
CA ALA A 37 4.36 6.47 16.74
C ALA A 37 5.74 6.95 17.23
N THR A 38 6.53 7.61 16.36
CA THR A 38 7.76 8.28 16.80
C THR A 38 7.42 9.58 17.52
N ALA A 39 7.83 9.71 18.78
CA ALA A 39 7.50 10.86 19.64
C ALA A 39 8.04 12.21 19.14
N GLU A 40 9.07 12.21 18.29
CA GLU A 40 9.72 13.42 17.81
C GLU A 40 9.41 13.69 16.32
N PRO A 41 8.97 14.93 15.96
CA PRO A 41 8.61 15.25 14.58
C PRO A 41 9.78 15.16 13.60
N LEU A 42 11.01 15.34 14.08
CA LEU A 42 12.22 15.24 13.28
C LEU A 42 12.50 13.79 12.85
N GLN A 43 12.29 12.82 13.74
CA GLN A 43 12.47 11.40 13.45
C GLN A 43 11.38 10.88 12.49
N GLY A 44 10.13 11.30 12.68
CA GLY A 44 9.04 10.98 11.75
C GLY A 44 9.28 11.54 10.34
N ALA A 45 9.79 12.78 10.24
CA ALA A 45 10.17 13.39 8.96
C ALA A 45 11.33 12.65 8.28
N LEU A 46 12.34 12.22 9.05
CA LEU A 46 13.47 11.45 8.53
C LEU A 46 13.05 10.05 8.07
N TYR A 47 12.14 9.40 8.79
CA TYR A 47 11.55 8.12 8.39
C TYR A 47 10.79 8.24 7.06
N MET A 48 9.98 9.30 6.90
CA MET A 48 9.26 9.58 5.65
C MET A 48 10.19 9.92 4.49
N ALA A 49 11.28 10.64 4.76
CA ALA A 49 12.30 10.94 3.75
C ALA A 49 12.99 9.66 3.25
N LEU A 50 13.36 8.76 4.16
CA LEU A 50 13.95 7.46 3.81
C LEU A 50 12.96 6.56 3.08
N PHE A 51 11.70 6.52 3.51
CA PHE A 51 10.63 5.77 2.84
C PHE A 51 10.40 6.30 1.41
N GLY A 52 10.36 7.62 1.23
CA GLY A 52 10.31 8.26 -0.09
C GLY A 52 11.51 7.89 -0.96
N LEU A 53 12.72 7.96 -0.40
CA LEU A 53 13.95 7.57 -1.09
C LEU A 53 14.01 6.10 -1.48
N GLY A 54 13.34 5.20 -0.75
CA GLY A 54 13.25 3.78 -1.09
C GLY A 54 12.16 3.48 -2.14
N THR A 55 11.02 4.18 -2.07
CA THR A 55 9.90 3.95 -2.99
C THR A 55 10.13 4.51 -4.38
N ILE A 56 10.84 5.64 -4.51
CA ILE A 56 11.24 6.21 -5.82
C ILE A 56 12.03 5.21 -6.67
N PRO A 57 13.16 4.63 -6.23
CA PRO A 57 13.92 3.65 -7.01
C PRO A 57 13.17 2.34 -7.19
N LEU A 58 12.39 1.90 -6.20
CA LEU A 58 11.57 0.70 -6.32
C LEU A 58 10.53 0.83 -7.44
N MET A 59 9.78 1.94 -7.47
CA MET A 59 8.82 2.22 -8.55
C MET A 59 9.52 2.45 -9.89
N THR A 60 10.67 3.13 -9.90
CA THR A 60 11.44 3.39 -11.12
C THR A 60 11.97 2.10 -11.74
N THR A 61 12.58 1.22 -10.94
CA THR A 61 13.08 -0.09 -11.38
C THR A 61 11.95 -0.98 -11.87
N ALA A 62 10.82 -1.03 -11.15
CA ALA A 62 9.64 -1.78 -11.58
C ALA A 62 9.11 -1.31 -12.94
N ILE A 63 9.07 0.00 -13.20
CA ILE A 63 8.67 0.55 -14.50
C ILE A 63 9.70 0.24 -15.58
N TYR A 64 11.00 0.37 -15.29
CA TYR A 64 12.07 0.10 -16.25
C TYR A 64 12.08 -1.37 -16.68
N PHE A 65 12.02 -2.31 -15.72
CA PHE A 65 11.87 -3.75 -16.00
C PHE A 65 10.56 -4.05 -16.73
N GLY A 66 9.47 -3.40 -16.35
CA GLY A 66 8.17 -3.55 -17.02
C GLY A 66 8.13 -2.98 -18.44
N ASN A 67 9.01 -2.03 -18.76
CA ASN A 67 9.14 -1.45 -20.11
C ASN A 67 10.07 -2.28 -21.01
N MET A 68 11.06 -2.96 -20.42
CA MET A 68 11.89 -3.94 -21.14
C MET A 68 11.11 -5.22 -21.52
N LEU A 69 9.95 -5.44 -20.89
CA LEU A 69 9.06 -6.56 -21.16
C LEU A 69 8.17 -6.28 -22.40
N SER A 70 8.25 -7.16 -23.40
CA SER A 70 7.52 -7.07 -24.68
C SER A 70 6.05 -6.62 -24.57
N ASN A 71 5.58 -5.81 -25.52
CA ASN A 71 4.19 -5.33 -25.62
C ASN A 71 3.14 -6.46 -25.53
N LEU A 72 3.45 -7.67 -26.01
CA LEU A 72 2.55 -8.84 -25.86
C LEU A 72 2.48 -9.33 -24.40
N ALA A 73 3.62 -9.40 -23.72
CA ALA A 73 3.68 -9.78 -22.31
C ALA A 73 3.01 -8.72 -21.42
N LYS A 74 3.15 -7.42 -21.74
CA LYS A 74 2.47 -6.31 -21.06
C LYS A 74 0.95 -6.38 -21.17
N LYS A 75 0.39 -6.73 -22.33
CA LYS A 75 -1.06 -6.98 -22.48
C LYS A 75 -1.54 -8.17 -21.66
N ARG A 76 -0.74 -9.24 -21.58
CA ARG A 76 -1.07 -10.42 -20.76
C ARG A 76 -1.02 -10.09 -19.27
N ILE A 77 -0.02 -9.32 -18.83
CA ILE A 77 0.13 -8.86 -17.44
C ILE A 77 -1.04 -7.94 -17.04
N GLN A 78 -1.44 -6.99 -17.89
CA GLN A 78 -2.56 -6.09 -17.59
C GLN A 78 -3.90 -6.80 -17.42
N LYS A 79 -4.07 -7.97 -18.06
CA LYS A 79 -5.26 -8.80 -17.89
C LYS A 79 -5.18 -9.69 -16.63
N LEU A 80 -3.98 -10.04 -16.19
CA LEU A 80 -3.74 -10.82 -14.97
C LEU A 80 -3.83 -9.99 -13.69
N ILE A 81 -3.39 -8.73 -13.71
CA ILE A 81 -3.42 -7.81 -12.56
C ILE A 81 -4.81 -7.75 -11.88
N PRO A 82 -5.93 -7.46 -12.57
CA PRO A 82 -7.23 -7.36 -11.92
C PRO A 82 -7.70 -8.70 -11.34
N VAL A 83 -7.38 -9.83 -11.97
CA VAL A 83 -7.67 -11.17 -11.44
C VAL A 83 -6.93 -11.40 -10.13
N PHE A 84 -5.64 -11.05 -10.09
CA PHE A 84 -4.82 -11.17 -8.89
C PHE A 84 -5.33 -10.25 -7.76
N VAL A 85 -5.71 -9.00 -8.08
CA VAL A 85 -6.28 -8.05 -7.12
C VAL A 85 -7.59 -8.56 -6.53
N ILE A 86 -8.46 -9.18 -7.32
CA ILE A 86 -9.71 -9.79 -6.82
C ILE A 86 -9.38 -10.96 -5.87
N ILE A 87 -8.43 -11.82 -6.23
CA ILE A 87 -8.01 -12.94 -5.37
C ILE A 87 -7.45 -12.43 -4.04
N ILE A 88 -6.56 -11.43 -4.08
CA ILE A 88 -5.98 -10.83 -2.86
C ILE A 88 -7.07 -10.12 -2.04
N GLY A 89 -8.01 -9.43 -2.69
CA GLY A 89 -9.14 -8.77 -2.03
C GLY A 89 -10.05 -9.76 -1.29
N ILE A 90 -10.39 -10.88 -1.93
CA ILE A 90 -11.16 -11.97 -1.31
C ILE A 90 -10.38 -12.55 -0.12
N LEU A 91 -9.08 -12.78 -0.27
CA LEU A 91 -8.22 -13.26 0.82
C LEU A 91 -8.20 -12.29 2.01
N PHE A 92 -8.15 -10.98 1.74
CA PHE A 92 -8.15 -9.94 2.76
C PHE A 92 -9.50 -9.86 3.49
N ILE A 93 -10.61 -10.00 2.76
CA ILE A 93 -11.97 -10.06 3.35
C ILE A 93 -12.09 -11.29 4.25
N ILE A 94 -11.64 -12.47 3.81
CA ILE A 94 -11.67 -13.71 4.61
C ILE A 94 -10.81 -13.57 5.86
N ARG A 95 -9.62 -12.95 5.76
CA ARG A 95 -8.75 -12.64 6.90
C ARG A 95 -9.41 -11.66 7.89
N GLY A 96 -10.10 -10.64 7.38
CA GLY A 96 -10.81 -9.64 8.19
C GLY A 96 -12.10 -10.16 8.83
N LEU A 97 -12.77 -11.16 8.24
CA LEU A 97 -14.02 -11.72 8.76
C LEU A 97 -13.83 -12.65 9.97
N GLY A 98 -12.60 -12.97 10.37
CA GLY A 98 -12.33 -13.62 11.65
C GLY A 98 -12.96 -15.01 11.83
N LEU A 99 -13.29 -15.72 10.73
CA LEU A 99 -13.81 -17.09 10.81
C LEU A 99 -12.65 -18.01 11.22
N GLY A 100 -12.69 -18.49 12.46
CA GLY A 100 -11.64 -19.30 13.13
C GLY A 100 -11.35 -20.67 12.50
N ILE A 101 -10.92 -20.66 11.23
CA ILE A 101 -10.50 -21.83 10.46
C ILE A 101 -8.96 -21.81 10.38
N PRO A 102 -8.27 -22.91 10.74
CA PRO A 102 -6.80 -22.94 10.81
C PRO A 102 -6.15 -22.55 9.47
N TYR A 103 -5.02 -21.85 9.56
CA TYR A 103 -4.18 -21.28 8.47
C TYR A 103 -4.67 -19.99 7.79
N MET A 104 -5.96 -19.62 7.88
CA MET A 104 -6.47 -18.38 7.26
C MET A 104 -6.89 -17.30 8.26
N SER A 105 -7.22 -17.66 9.52
CA SER A 105 -7.45 -16.73 10.62
C SER A 105 -6.65 -17.19 11.85
N PRO A 106 -5.55 -16.51 12.23
CA PRO A 106 -4.83 -16.83 13.45
C PRO A 106 -5.79 -16.72 14.64
N LYS A 107 -5.83 -17.75 15.49
CA LYS A 107 -6.48 -17.62 16.79
C LYS A 107 -5.68 -16.58 17.55
N ILE A 108 -6.32 -15.47 17.93
CA ILE A 108 -5.70 -14.48 18.81
C ILE A 108 -5.41 -15.24 20.13
N ASN A 109 -4.15 -15.52 20.41
CA ASN A 109 -3.74 -15.91 21.74
C ASN A 109 -3.55 -14.59 22.50
N PRO A 110 -4.33 -14.31 23.54
CA PRO A 110 -4.28 -13.04 24.26
C PRO A 110 -2.94 -12.78 25.01
N ASP A 111 -1.99 -13.71 24.98
CA ASP A 111 -0.79 -13.69 25.83
C ASP A 111 0.49 -13.16 25.16
N THR A 112 0.42 -12.47 24.01
CA THR A 112 1.66 -12.01 23.33
C THR A 112 1.58 -10.67 22.59
N VAL A 113 0.56 -9.86 22.90
CA VAL A 113 0.62 -8.41 22.63
C VAL A 113 0.58 -7.73 23.98
N GLU A 114 1.59 -8.03 24.80
CA GLU A 114 1.98 -7.12 25.87
C GLU A 114 2.32 -5.82 25.18
N SER A 115 1.36 -4.91 25.28
CA SER A 115 1.55 -3.50 25.01
C SER A 115 2.56 -3.03 26.04
N THR A 116 3.84 -3.24 25.78
CA THR A 116 4.86 -2.31 26.26
C THR A 116 4.66 -1.03 25.43
N MET A 117 3.54 -0.34 25.69
CA MET A 117 3.56 1.10 25.71
C MET A 117 4.56 1.44 26.82
N GLU A 118 5.83 1.49 26.45
CA GLU A 118 6.81 2.24 27.22
C GLU A 118 6.35 3.70 27.12
N CYS A 119 5.52 4.11 28.08
CA CYS A 119 5.42 5.50 28.48
C CYS A 119 6.84 5.93 28.90
N ILE A 120 7.59 6.50 27.97
CA ILE A 120 8.80 7.25 28.30
C ILE A 120 8.31 8.64 28.76
N GLU A 121 8.50 8.85 30.06
CA GLU A 121 8.35 10.11 30.80
C GLU A 121 9.34 11.19 30.29
#